data_AF-A0A8T7ELG8-F1
#
_entry.id   AF-A0A8T7ELG8-F1
#
_cell.length_a   1.000
_cell.length_b   1.000
_cell.length_c   1.000
_cell.angle_alpha   90.00
_cell.angle_beta   90.00
_cell.angle_gamma   90.00
#
_symmetry.space_group_name_H-M   'P 1'
#
loop_
_entity.id
_entity.type
_entity.pdbx_description
1 polymer ?
#
loop_
_entity_poly.entity_id
_entity_poly.type
_entity_poly.pdbx_seq_one_letter_code
_entity_poly.pdbx_strand_id
1 'polypeptide(L)'
;MLVIADRLLDLLYTAHSKDIVYNDVDAKHLFWNRDTYRLKVIDWGNAVFLQGDEVTGQGISKQSDIYQVGEPVVLHRDRRRPAGSPA
;
A
#
# COMPACT_ATOMS: atom_id res chain seq x y z
N MET A 1 -9.82 -1.46 10.34
CA MET A 1 -9.27 -1.16 9.00
C MET A 1 -8.45 0.12 9.00
N LEU A 2 -8.94 1.22 9.59
CA LEU A 2 -8.22 2.50 9.68
C LEU A 2 -6.82 2.41 10.29
N VAL A 3 -6.62 1.61 11.34
CA VAL A 3 -5.29 1.42 11.97
C VAL A 3 -4.26 0.83 11.01
N ILE A 4 -4.66 -0.07 10.10
CA ILE A 4 -3.71 -0.67 9.14
C ILE A 4 -3.32 0.38 8.09
N ALA A 5 -4.27 1.16 7.59
CA ALA A 5 -4.01 2.24 6.65
C ALA A 5 -3.11 3.32 7.26
N ASP A 6 -3.37 3.71 8.50
CA ASP A 6 -2.55 4.64 9.27
C ASP A 6 -1.08 4.17 9.38
N ARG A 7 -0.87 2.92 9.82
CA ARG A 7 0.48 2.33 9.90
C ARG A 7 1.17 2.19 8.55
N LEU A 8 0.41 1.93 7.48
CA LEU A 8 0.95 1.85 6.13
C LEU A 8 1.40 3.22 5.65
N LEU A 9 0.58 4.27 5.86
CA LEU A 9 0.92 5.64 5.49
C LEU A 9 2.14 6.15 6.27
N ASP A 10 2.27 5.85 7.56
CA ASP A 10 3.47 6.17 8.36
C ASP A 10 4.74 5.53 7.77
N LEU A 11 4.63 4.26 7.35
CA LEU A 11 5.74 3.54 6.75
C LEU A 11 6.12 4.11 5.38
N LEU A 12 5.13 4.39 4.53
CA LEU A 12 5.35 5.00 3.21
C LEU A 12 5.96 6.40 3.36
N TYR A 13 5.46 7.21 4.30
CA TYR A 13 6.05 8.51 4.63
C TYR A 13 7.54 8.37 5.04
N THR A 14 7.85 7.38 5.88
CA THR A 14 9.23 7.11 6.29
C THR A 14 10.13 6.70 5.11
N ALA A 15 9.62 5.90 4.17
CA ALA A 15 10.36 5.54 2.96
C ALA A 15 10.53 6.74 2.01
N HIS A 16 9.45 7.50 1.80
CA HIS A 16 9.40 8.70 0.96
C HIS A 16 10.33 9.81 1.46
N SER A 17 10.55 9.92 2.77
CA SER A 17 11.53 10.85 3.37
C SER A 17 12.99 10.50 3.04
N LYS A 18 13.24 9.30 2.53
CA LYS A 18 14.54 8.79 2.09
C LYS A 18 14.60 8.62 0.57
N ASP A 19 13.66 9.22 -0.15
CA ASP A 19 13.52 9.11 -1.61
C ASP A 19 13.39 7.66 -2.10
N ILE A 20 12.71 6.82 -1.31
CA ILE A 20 12.37 5.45 -1.67
C ILE A 20 10.85 5.39 -1.92
N VAL A 21 10.44 4.97 -3.11
CA VAL A 21 9.04 4.64 -3.45
C VAL A 21 8.90 3.13 -3.44
N TYR A 22 7.85 2.60 -2.79
CA TYR A 22 7.66 1.15 -2.64
C TYR A 22 7.20 0.49 -3.94
N ASN A 23 6.30 1.15 -4.67
CA ASN A 23 5.86 0.83 -6.03
C ASN A 23 5.19 -0.55 -6.18
N ASP A 24 4.62 -1.10 -5.11
CA ASP A 24 3.83 -2.35 -5.12
C ASP A 24 2.91 -2.49 -3.89
N VAL A 25 2.13 -1.43 -3.59
CA VAL A 25 1.21 -1.42 -2.44
C VAL A 25 0.02 -2.35 -2.69
N ASP A 26 0.15 -3.59 -2.24
CA ASP A 26 -0.89 -4.63 -2.33
C ASP A 26 -1.12 -5.27 -0.94
N ALA A 27 -2.38 -5.59 -0.63
CA ALA A 27 -2.75 -6.26 0.61
C ALA A 27 -2.01 -7.59 0.82
N LYS A 28 -1.59 -8.28 -0.27
CA LYS A 28 -0.81 -9.52 -0.18
C LYS A 28 0.59 -9.33 0.44
N HIS A 29 1.12 -8.10 0.45
CA HIS A 29 2.42 -7.75 1.05
C HIS A 29 2.30 -7.24 2.50
N LEU A 30 1.08 -7.15 3.04
CA LEU A 30 0.80 -6.59 4.36
C LEU A 30 0.56 -7.69 5.41
N PHE A 31 1.45 -7.78 6.39
CA PHE A 31 1.34 -8.72 7.51
C PHE A 31 0.96 -7.97 8.78
N TRP A 32 -0.27 -8.17 9.24
CA TRP A 32 -0.83 -7.51 10.42
C TRP A 32 -0.86 -8.45 11.63
N ASN A 33 -0.15 -8.07 12.69
CA ASN A 33 -0.26 -8.71 14.00
C ASN A 33 -1.26 -7.93 14.88
N ARG A 34 -2.39 -8.57 15.21
CA ARG A 34 -3.48 -7.95 15.98
C ARG A 34 -3.15 -7.75 17.45
N ASP A 35 -2.35 -8.63 18.04
CA ASP A 35 -2.05 -8.60 19.48
C ASP A 35 -1.09 -7.46 19.82
N THR A 36 -0.18 -7.15 18.90
CA THR A 36 0.85 -6.11 19.07
C THR A 36 0.58 -4.83 18.28
N TYR A 37 -0.49 -4.81 17.48
CA TYR A 37 -0.81 -3.72 16.56
C TYR A 37 0.35 -3.34 15.63
N ARG A 38 1.09 -4.35 15.14
CA ARG A 38 2.26 -4.15 14.26
C ARG A 38 1.93 -4.54 12.83
N LEU A 39 2.26 -3.64 11.91
CA LEU A 39 2.28 -3.91 10.47
C LEU A 39 3.71 -4.21 10.03
N LYS A 40 3.89 -5.27 9.24
CA LYS A 40 5.10 -5.55 8.48
C LYS A 40 4.76 -5.53 6.99
N VAL A 41 5.47 -4.70 6.23
CA VAL A 41 5.41 -4.64 4.77
C VAL A 41 6.64 -5.36 4.23
N ILE A 42 6.42 -6.32 3.33
CA ILE A 42 7.50 -7.13 2.73
C ILE A 42 7.59 -6.87 1.23
N ASP A 43 8.50 -7.57 0.56
CA ASP A 43 8.62 -7.54 -0.90
C ASP A 43 8.93 -6.15 -1.48
N TRP A 44 10.12 -5.63 -1.14
CA TRP A 44 10.63 -4.35 -1.62
C TRP A 44 11.35 -4.48 -2.97
N GLY A 45 11.15 -5.59 -3.70
CA GLY A 45 11.85 -5.86 -4.96
C GLY A 45 11.52 -4.88 -6.09
N ASN A 46 10.32 -4.27 -6.04
CA ASN A 46 9.86 -3.26 -6.99
C ASN A 46 10.15 -1.82 -6.55
N ALA A 47 10.79 -1.64 -5.39
CA ALA A 47 11.05 -0.32 -4.84
C ALA A 47 12.05 0.47 -5.70
N VAL A 48 11.84 1.78 -5.78
CA VAL A 48 12.61 2.67 -6.65
C VAL A 48 13.19 3.81 -5.82
N PHE A 49 14.47 4.11 -6.06
CA PHE A 49 15.14 5.29 -5.50
C PHE A 49 14.93 6.47 -6.44
N LEU A 50 14.36 7.56 -5.92
CA LEU A 50 14.14 8.78 -6.68
C LEU A 50 15.40 9.65 -6.80
N GLN A 51 16.36 9.51 -5.88
CA GLN A 51 17.66 10.22 -5.93
C GLN A 51 17.54 11.75 -6.10
N GLY A 52 16.51 12.36 -5.52
CA GLY A 52 16.23 13.80 -5.61
C GLY A 52 15.29 14.20 -6.74
N ASP A 53 14.92 13.28 -7.64
CA ASP A 53 13.87 13.52 -8.63
C ASP A 53 12.47 13.40 -8.00
N GLU A 54 11.48 14.08 -8.58
CA GLU A 54 10.09 13.93 -8.14
C GLU A 54 9.41 12.68 -8.72
N VAL A 55 9.86 12.27 -9.91
CA VAL A 55 9.30 11.18 -10.71
C VAL A 55 10.40 10.52 -11.54
N THR A 56 10.36 9.20 -11.68
CA THR A 56 11.30 8.49 -12.56
C THR A 56 10.90 8.59 -14.02
N GLY A 57 11.81 8.22 -14.94
CA GLY A 57 11.50 8.11 -16.37
C GLY A 57 10.37 7.13 -16.73
N GLN A 58 9.97 6.25 -15.80
CA GLN A 58 8.84 5.33 -15.93
C GLN A 58 7.53 5.90 -15.34
N GLY A 59 7.54 7.14 -14.84
CA GLY A 59 6.37 7.77 -14.23
C GLY A 59 6.11 7.36 -12.77
N ILE A 60 7.07 6.69 -12.11
CA ILE A 60 6.92 6.26 -10.71
C ILE A 60 7.27 7.43 -9.79
N SER A 61 6.39 7.73 -8.84
CA SER A 61 6.58 8.81 -7.87
C SER A 61 6.02 8.41 -6.50
N LYS A 62 6.27 9.25 -5.48
CA LYS A 62 5.65 9.10 -4.15
C LYS A 62 4.11 9.05 -4.25
N GLN A 63 3.51 9.75 -5.22
CA GLN A 63 2.06 9.74 -5.45
C GLN A 63 1.55 8.39 -5.96
N SER A 64 2.39 7.62 -6.66
CA SER A 64 2.04 6.28 -7.14
C SER A 64 1.72 5.34 -5.97
N ASP A 65 2.53 5.37 -4.90
CA ASP A 65 2.24 4.61 -3.68
C ASP A 65 0.92 5.04 -3.03
N ILE A 66 0.67 6.36 -2.91
CA ILE A 66 -0.56 6.88 -2.30
C ILE A 66 -1.79 6.46 -3.10
N TYR A 67 -1.71 6.50 -4.42
CA TYR A 67 -2.79 6.00 -5.29
C TYR A 67 -3.05 4.52 -5.04
N GLN A 68 -2.01 3.69 -4.99
CA GLN A 68 -2.13 2.26 -4.77
C GLN A 68 -2.65 1.90 -3.37
N VAL A 69 -2.43 2.71 -2.32
CA VAL A 69 -3.08 2.52 -1.00
C VAL A 69 -4.62 2.54 -1.12
N GLY A 70 -5.16 3.30 -2.05
CA GLY A 70 -6.61 3.39 -2.30
C GLY A 70 -7.21 2.16 -2.97
N GLU A 71 -6.43 1.41 -3.75
CA GLU A 71 -6.93 0.26 -4.52
C GLU A 71 -7.39 -0.92 -3.64
N PRO A 72 -6.64 -1.37 -2.61
CA PRO A 72 -7.10 -2.38 -1.66
C PRO A 72 -8.37 -1.97 -0.90
N VAL A 73 -8.52 -0.68 -0.59
CA VAL A 73 -9.66 -0.13 0.15
C VAL A 73 -10.94 -0.19 -0.70
N VAL A 74 -10.84 0.10 -2.00
CA VAL A 74 -11.96 0.01 -2.94
C VAL A 74 -12.28 -1.47 -3.25
N LEU A 75 -11.28 -2.32 -3.48
CA LEU A 75 -11.49 -3.73 -3.84
C LEU A 75 -12.13 -4.55 -2.71
N HIS A 76 -11.84 -4.24 -1.44
CA HIS A 76 -12.49 -4.91 -0.31
C HIS A 76 -13.99 -4.55 -0.18
N ARG A 77 -14.42 -3.39 -0.72
CA ARG A 77 -15.83 -2.98 -0.69
C ARG A 77 -16.68 -3.70 -1.75
N ASP A 78 -16.08 -4.08 -2.87
CA ASP A 78 -16.78 -4.68 -4.02
C ASP A 78 -16.89 -6.22 -3.96
N ARG A 79 -16.14 -6.89 -3.06
CA ARG A 79 -16.23 -8.34 -2.84
C ARG A 79 -17.39 -8.79 -1.93
N ARG A 80 -18.26 -7.87 -1.50
CA ARG A 80 -19.56 -8.22 -0.89
C ARG A 80 -20.67 -8.25 -1.95
N ARG A 81 -20.55 -9.09 -2.99
CA ARG A 81 -21.78 -9.60 -3.62
C ARG A 81 -22.34 -10.68 -2.70
N PRO A 82 -23.62 -10.62 -2.30
CA PRO A 82 -24.22 -11.73 -1.58
C PRO A 82 -24.20 -12.96 -2.48
N ALA A 83 -23.56 -14.02 -2.00
CA ALA A 83 -23.73 -15.34 -2.56
C ALA A 83 -25.20 -15.75 -2.33
N GLY A 84 -25.97 -15.83 -3.42
CA GLY A 84 -27.29 -16.44 -3.44
C GLY A 84 -28.47 -15.48 -3.21
N SER A 85 -29.35 -15.43 -4.19
CA SER A 85 -30.76 -15.70 -3.91
C SER A 85 -31.27 -16.75 -4.89
N PRO A 86 -32.00 -17.77 -4.40
CA PRO A 86 -32.51 -18.89 -5.18
C PRO A 86 -33.91 -18.62 -5.76
N ALA A 87 -34.35 -19.59 -6.59
CA ALA A 87 -35.62 -19.77 -7.31
C ALA A 87 -35.59 -19.32 -8.77
#